data_AF-A0A973AC74-F1
#
_entry.id   AF-A0A973AC74-F1
#
_cell.length_a   1.000
_cell.length_b   1.000
_cell.length_c   1.000
_cell.angle_alpha   90.00
_cell.angle_beta   90.00
_cell.angle_gamma   90.00
#
_symmetry.space_group_name_H-M   'P 1'
#
loop_
_entity.id
_entity.type
_entity.pdbx_description
1 polymer ?
#
loop_
_entity_poly.entity_id
_entity_poly.type
_entity_poly.pdbx_seq_one_letter_code
_entity_poly.pdbx_strand_id
1 'polypeptide(L)'
;YRFIETDCIVGNCHKIPQKKFLKELLSVDEITASLQNMCALIKDVKPTVHIIFTVSPVRHLKDGFVENSQSKAHLISAIHQLIGSLSGVEVYFPSYEIMMDDLREYRFYNFDMIHPNETAINYIWEQFQHVWIDEKTIPIQKDVATIQRGLAHKPFNPNSDQHQQFLIDLNQKVKVLEKNHNIKF
;
A
#
# COMPACT_ATOMS: atom_id res chain seq x y z
N TYR A 1 -8.20 -17.92 -0.75
CA TYR A 1 -9.20 -18.87 -1.33
C TYR A 1 -8.46 -20.13 -1.71
N ARG A 2 -9.12 -21.29 -1.68
CA ARG A 2 -8.59 -22.54 -2.24
C ARG A 2 -9.23 -22.76 -3.59
N PHE A 3 -8.41 -22.91 -4.63
CA PHE A 3 -8.90 -23.25 -5.96
C PHE A 3 -9.22 -24.74 -5.99
N ILE A 4 -10.49 -25.09 -6.16
CA ILE A 4 -10.98 -26.47 -5.97
C ILE A 4 -10.30 -27.45 -6.93
N GLU A 5 -10.01 -27.01 -8.16
CA GLU A 5 -9.46 -27.86 -9.22
C GLU A 5 -8.00 -28.29 -8.96
N THR A 6 -7.20 -27.42 -8.33
CA THR A 6 -5.77 -27.71 -8.07
C THR A 6 -5.44 -27.86 -6.59
N ASP A 7 -6.42 -27.72 -5.71
CA ASP A 7 -6.26 -27.71 -4.26
C ASP A 7 -5.19 -26.72 -3.76
N CYS A 8 -4.99 -25.61 -4.49
CA CYS A 8 -3.97 -24.61 -4.16
C CYS A 8 -4.59 -23.37 -3.51
N ILE A 9 -3.87 -22.79 -2.54
CA ILE A 9 -4.21 -21.48 -1.98
C ILE A 9 -3.86 -20.39 -2.99
N VAL A 10 -4.84 -19.57 -3.33
CA VAL A 10 -4.73 -18.48 -4.30
C VAL A 10 -5.48 -17.22 -3.85
N GLY A 11 -5.03 -16.08 -4.34
CA GLY A 11 -5.81 -14.84 -4.35
C GLY A 11 -6.87 -14.88 -5.45
N ASN A 12 -8.06 -14.35 -5.21
CA ASN A 12 -9.11 -14.23 -6.26
C ASN A 12 -8.85 -12.98 -7.13
N CYS A 13 -7.68 -12.91 -7.76
CA CYS A 13 -7.25 -11.75 -8.55
C CYS A 13 -7.62 -11.86 -10.03
N HIS A 14 -8.08 -13.02 -10.50
CA HIS A 14 -8.26 -13.31 -11.93
C HIS A 14 -9.71 -13.26 -12.44
N LYS A 15 -10.66 -12.68 -11.67
CA LYS A 15 -12.09 -12.60 -12.03
C LYS A 15 -12.69 -13.96 -12.45
N ILE A 16 -12.16 -15.06 -11.90
CA ILE A 16 -12.66 -16.41 -12.14
C ILE A 16 -13.97 -16.60 -11.36
N PRO A 17 -14.94 -17.42 -11.85
CA PRO A 17 -16.20 -17.63 -11.16
C PRO A 17 -16.01 -18.10 -9.70
N GLN A 18 -16.70 -17.45 -8.76
CA GLN A 18 -16.58 -17.72 -7.31
C GLN A 18 -16.82 -19.19 -6.95
N LYS A 19 -17.70 -19.89 -7.68
CA LYS A 19 -17.98 -21.32 -7.49
C LYS A 19 -16.78 -22.25 -7.67
N LYS A 20 -15.69 -21.77 -8.29
CA LYS A 20 -14.44 -22.53 -8.42
C LYS A 20 -13.53 -22.41 -7.20
N PHE A 21 -13.93 -21.62 -6.20
CA PHE A 21 -13.14 -21.35 -5.02
C PHE A 21 -13.89 -21.75 -3.77
N LEU A 22 -13.17 -22.40 -2.86
CA LEU A 22 -13.55 -22.51 -1.47
C LEU A 22 -12.95 -21.34 -0.71
N LYS A 23 -13.77 -20.68 0.11
CA LYS A 23 -13.30 -19.61 0.99
C LYS A 23 -12.91 -20.22 2.32
N GLU A 24 -11.68 -19.97 2.74
CA GLU A 24 -11.10 -20.50 3.97
C GLU A 24 -10.34 -19.39 4.67
N LEU A 25 -10.39 -19.39 6.01
CA LEU A 25 -9.54 -18.59 6.85
C LEU A 25 -8.23 -19.36 7.04
N LEU A 26 -7.13 -18.82 6.52
CA LEU A 26 -5.81 -19.42 6.69
C LEU A 26 -5.37 -19.32 8.14
N SER A 27 -4.69 -20.36 8.63
CA SER A 27 -4.02 -20.34 9.93
C SER A 27 -2.83 -19.38 9.94
N VAL A 28 -2.39 -19.00 11.14
CA VAL A 28 -1.18 -18.17 11.33
C VAL A 28 0.04 -18.82 10.66
N ASP A 29 0.25 -20.12 10.85
CA ASP A 29 1.40 -20.85 10.29
C ASP A 29 1.39 -20.90 8.76
N GLU A 30 0.23 -21.11 8.14
CA GLU A 30 0.10 -21.07 6.67
C GLU A 30 0.46 -19.69 6.10
N ILE A 31 0.01 -18.62 6.78
CA ILE A 31 0.35 -17.25 6.40
C ILE A 31 1.85 -17.00 6.60
N THR A 32 2.41 -17.37 7.76
CA THR A 32 3.84 -17.21 8.04
C THR A 32 4.69 -17.92 7.00
N ALA A 33 4.39 -19.17 6.65
CA ALA A 33 5.11 -19.92 5.61
C ALA A 33 5.02 -19.23 4.24
N SER A 34 3.84 -18.70 3.88
CA SER A 34 3.67 -17.94 2.63
C SER A 34 4.50 -16.66 2.62
N LEU A 35 4.53 -15.91 3.74
CA LEU A 35 5.32 -14.69 3.86
C LEU A 35 6.83 -14.99 3.82
N GLN A 36 7.29 -16.07 4.48
CA GLN A 36 8.67 -16.53 4.44
C GLN A 36 9.13 -16.81 3.01
N ASN A 37 8.32 -17.54 2.25
CA ASN A 37 8.61 -17.83 0.85
C ASN A 37 8.69 -16.55 0.00
N MET A 38 7.78 -15.60 0.21
CA MET A 38 7.85 -14.31 -0.49
C MET A 38 9.12 -13.53 -0.15
N CYS A 39 9.50 -13.46 1.13
CA CYS A 39 10.75 -12.82 1.55
C CYS A 39 11.96 -13.48 0.89
N ALA A 40 12.02 -14.81 0.87
CA ALA A 40 13.12 -15.56 0.26
C ALA A 40 13.24 -15.24 -1.24
N LEU A 41 12.13 -15.27 -1.99
CA LEU A 41 12.11 -14.94 -3.42
C LEU A 41 12.54 -13.49 -3.70
N ILE A 42 12.09 -12.54 -2.88
CA ILE A 42 12.48 -11.13 -3.03
C ILE A 42 13.98 -10.94 -2.75
N LYS A 43 14.50 -11.60 -1.71
CA LYS A 43 15.92 -11.53 -1.34
C LYS A 43 16.84 -12.28 -2.29
N ASP A 44 16.36 -13.31 -2.97
CA ASP A 44 17.10 -13.99 -4.04
C ASP A 44 17.42 -13.02 -5.18
N VAL A 45 16.47 -12.13 -5.51
CA VAL A 45 16.68 -11.06 -6.51
C VAL A 45 17.56 -9.92 -5.96
N LYS A 46 17.35 -9.52 -4.70
CA LYS A 46 18.12 -8.44 -4.07
C LYS A 46 18.35 -8.72 -2.57
N PRO A 47 19.52 -9.28 -2.19
CA PRO A 47 19.78 -9.68 -0.80
C PRO A 47 19.75 -8.54 0.22
N THR A 48 19.99 -7.30 -0.22
CA THR A 48 20.07 -6.10 0.63
C THR A 48 18.74 -5.35 0.77
N VAL A 49 17.66 -5.86 0.17
CA VAL A 49 16.34 -5.22 0.26
C VAL A 49 15.80 -5.27 1.68
N HIS A 50 15.20 -4.17 2.10
CA HIS A 50 14.50 -4.08 3.37
C HIS A 50 13.00 -4.24 3.09
N ILE A 51 12.33 -5.07 3.88
CA ILE A 51 10.90 -5.39 3.69
C ILE A 51 10.13 -4.81 4.87
N ILE A 52 9.17 -3.94 4.56
CA ILE A 52 8.27 -3.36 5.55
C ILE A 52 6.90 -4.00 5.34
N PHE A 53 6.41 -4.68 6.37
CA PHE A 53 5.07 -5.24 6.42
C PHE A 53 4.08 -4.24 6.99
N THR A 54 2.84 -4.29 6.52
CA THR A 54 1.73 -3.57 7.15
C THR A 54 0.43 -4.32 6.89
N VAL A 55 -0.51 -4.26 7.83
CA VAL A 55 -1.87 -4.75 7.61
C VAL A 55 -2.75 -3.55 7.26
N SER A 56 -3.45 -3.62 6.14
CA SER A 56 -4.32 -2.52 5.72
C SER A 56 -5.45 -2.26 6.74
N PRO A 57 -5.80 -0.99 7.03
CA PRO A 57 -6.94 -0.63 7.87
C PRO A 57 -8.32 -0.88 7.23
N VAL A 58 -8.38 -1.26 5.95
CA VAL A 58 -9.65 -1.49 5.23
C VAL A 58 -10.43 -2.64 5.87
N ARG A 59 -11.74 -2.42 6.07
CA ARG A 59 -12.66 -3.37 6.71
C ARG A 59 -13.30 -4.30 5.68
N HIS A 60 -13.01 -5.60 5.73
CA HIS A 60 -13.59 -6.60 4.82
C HIS A 60 -14.92 -7.15 5.36
N LEU A 61 -15.92 -6.28 5.50
CA LEU A 61 -17.19 -6.60 6.16
C LEU A 61 -18.15 -7.49 5.36
N LYS A 62 -17.87 -7.72 4.07
CA LYS A 62 -18.69 -8.62 3.23
C LYS A 62 -18.79 -10.03 3.79
N ASP A 63 -17.79 -10.42 4.59
CA ASP A 63 -17.67 -11.76 5.16
C ASP A 63 -18.10 -11.84 6.61
N GLY A 64 -18.44 -10.70 7.23
CA GLY A 64 -18.79 -10.58 8.62
C GLY A 64 -17.73 -9.87 9.47
N PHE A 65 -18.19 -9.30 10.59
CA PHE A 65 -17.33 -8.55 11.51
C PHE A 65 -16.32 -9.47 12.22
N VAL A 66 -16.75 -10.68 12.58
CA VAL A 66 -15.93 -11.67 13.29
C VAL A 66 -14.80 -12.14 12.38
N GLU A 67 -15.12 -12.46 11.13
CA GLU A 67 -14.20 -12.94 10.10
C GLU A 67 -13.18 -11.86 9.73
N ASN A 68 -13.62 -10.61 9.63
CA ASN A 68 -12.70 -9.48 9.46
C ASN A 68 -11.72 -9.39 10.64
N SER A 69 -12.20 -9.44 11.88
CA SER A 69 -11.32 -9.36 13.06
C SER A 69 -10.35 -10.54 13.14
N GLN A 70 -10.83 -11.76 12.93
CA GLN A 70 -9.99 -12.97 12.94
C GLN A 70 -8.93 -12.94 11.85
N SER A 71 -9.30 -12.57 10.62
CA SER A 71 -8.33 -12.49 9.52
C SER A 71 -7.25 -11.44 9.74
N LYS A 72 -7.60 -10.26 10.29
CA LYS A 72 -6.59 -9.24 10.67
C LYS A 72 -5.69 -9.77 11.78
N ALA A 73 -6.26 -10.39 12.81
CA ALA A 73 -5.47 -10.99 13.90
C ALA A 73 -4.48 -12.05 13.38
N HIS A 74 -4.93 -12.94 12.50
CA HIS A 74 -4.06 -13.96 11.89
C HIS A 74 -2.92 -13.34 11.09
N LEU A 75 -3.20 -12.30 10.29
CA LEU A 75 -2.17 -11.58 9.53
C LEU A 75 -1.14 -10.91 10.45
N ILE A 76 -1.58 -10.19 11.48
CA ILE A 76 -0.71 -9.50 12.43
C ILE A 76 0.17 -10.52 13.17
N SER A 77 -0.44 -11.59 13.71
CA SER A 77 0.30 -12.66 14.39
C SER A 77 1.34 -13.31 13.47
N ALA A 78 0.97 -13.61 12.23
CA ALA A 78 1.87 -14.25 11.27
C ALA A 78 3.07 -13.36 10.90
N ILE A 79 2.84 -12.05 10.74
CA ILE A 79 3.89 -11.06 10.49
C ILE A 79 4.84 -10.98 11.70
N HIS A 80 4.31 -10.91 12.92
CA HIS A 80 5.17 -10.84 14.12
C HIS A 80 5.93 -12.15 14.38
N GLN A 81 5.32 -13.30 14.11
CA GLN A 81 6.02 -14.60 14.15
C GLN A 81 7.16 -14.64 13.12
N LEU A 82 6.92 -14.14 11.91
CA LEU A 82 7.94 -14.03 10.87
C LEU A 82 9.10 -13.14 11.32
N ILE A 83 8.80 -11.91 11.73
CA ILE A 83 9.81 -10.92 12.15
C ILE A 83 10.64 -11.47 13.32
N GLY A 84 10.01 -12.12 14.30
CA GLY A 84 10.71 -12.72 15.44
C GLY A 84 11.62 -13.90 15.07
N SER A 85 11.34 -14.57 13.95
CA SER A 85 12.14 -15.72 13.46
C SER A 85 13.33 -15.32 12.58
N LEU A 86 13.33 -14.12 12.01
CA LEU A 86 14.34 -13.66 11.06
C LEU A 86 15.38 -12.76 11.76
N SER A 87 16.65 -12.86 11.34
CA SER A 87 17.79 -12.17 11.94
C SER A 87 17.93 -10.68 11.58
N GLY A 88 16.83 -10.00 11.24
CA GLY A 88 16.72 -8.55 11.44
C GLY A 88 16.83 -7.63 10.23
N VAL A 89 15.85 -7.67 9.31
CA VAL A 89 15.62 -6.54 8.38
C VAL A 89 14.13 -6.24 8.19
N GLU A 90 13.27 -7.21 8.49
CA GLU A 90 11.82 -7.08 8.37
C GLU A 90 11.24 -6.27 9.52
N VAL A 91 10.45 -5.24 9.19
CA VAL A 91 9.78 -4.40 10.19
C VAL A 91 8.28 -4.31 9.90
N TYR A 92 7.50 -4.02 10.93
CA TYR A 92 6.06 -3.82 10.82
C TYR A 92 5.71 -2.34 10.99
N PHE A 93 4.99 -1.78 10.02
CA PHE A 93 4.37 -0.47 10.10
C PHE A 93 2.90 -0.61 10.53
N PRO A 94 2.48 -0.01 11.66
CA PRO A 94 1.17 -0.25 12.26
C PRO A 94 0.04 0.59 11.65
N SER A 95 -0.19 0.51 10.33
CA SER A 95 -1.25 1.30 9.68
C SER A 95 -2.68 0.88 10.12
N TYR A 96 -2.87 -0.38 10.45
CA TYR A 96 -4.14 -0.89 11.00
C TYR A 96 -4.41 -0.31 12.38
N GLU A 97 -3.42 -0.36 13.27
CA GLU A 97 -3.53 0.09 14.65
C GLU A 97 -3.69 1.62 14.72
N ILE A 98 -2.95 2.39 13.91
CA ILE A 98 -3.17 3.84 13.78
C ILE A 98 -4.63 4.13 13.42
N MET A 99 -5.21 3.38 12.48
CA MET A 99 -6.62 3.58 12.14
C MET A 99 -7.56 3.21 13.29
N MET A 100 -7.27 2.12 14.00
CA MET A 100 -8.17 1.60 15.04
C MET A 100 -8.09 2.38 16.36
N ASP A 101 -6.90 2.90 16.70
CA ASP A 101 -6.62 3.48 18.01
C ASP A 101 -6.43 4.99 17.95
N ASP A 102 -5.69 5.53 16.96
CA ASP A 102 -5.51 7.00 16.82
C ASP A 102 -6.68 7.65 16.07
N LEU A 103 -7.13 7.01 14.98
CA LEU A 103 -8.20 7.50 14.08
C LEU A 103 -9.51 6.72 14.25
N ARG A 104 -9.82 6.32 15.49
CA ARG A 104 -10.89 5.40 15.87
C ARG A 104 -12.31 5.78 15.43
N GLU A 105 -12.54 7.05 15.10
CA GLU A 105 -13.86 7.60 14.82
C GLU A 105 -14.33 7.37 13.38
N TYR A 106 -15.65 7.22 13.19
CA TYR A 106 -16.24 7.05 11.85
C TYR A 106 -15.99 8.21 10.89
N ARG A 107 -15.66 9.40 11.40
CA ARG A 107 -15.29 10.57 10.59
C ARG A 107 -14.04 10.35 9.73
N PHE A 108 -13.27 9.30 9.99
CA PHE A 108 -12.06 8.95 9.26
C PHE A 108 -12.30 7.90 8.17
N TYR A 109 -13.56 7.47 7.98
CA TYR A 109 -13.96 6.58 6.90
C TYR A 109 -14.65 7.35 5.77
N ASN A 110 -14.62 6.79 4.57
CA ASN A 110 -15.50 7.20 3.48
C ASN A 110 -16.96 6.82 3.79
N PHE A 111 -17.89 7.27 2.96
CA PHE A 111 -19.32 6.96 3.09
C PHE A 111 -19.65 5.47 3.11
N ASP A 112 -18.77 4.62 2.59
CA ASP A 112 -18.93 3.16 2.64
C ASP A 112 -18.60 2.54 4.01
N MET A 113 -18.06 3.33 4.95
CA MET A 113 -17.71 2.92 6.31
C MET A 113 -16.66 1.80 6.36
N ILE A 114 -15.96 1.57 5.25
CA ILE A 114 -15.03 0.46 5.02
C ILE A 114 -13.63 0.99 4.73
N HIS A 115 -13.52 1.98 3.86
CA HIS A 115 -12.24 2.55 3.45
C HIS A 115 -11.93 3.80 4.27
N PRO A 116 -10.67 3.99 4.69
CA PRO A 116 -10.23 5.27 5.23
C PRO A 116 -10.46 6.40 4.22
N ASN A 117 -10.83 7.58 4.71
CA ASN A 117 -10.93 8.77 3.89
C ASN A 117 -9.58 9.46 3.71
N GLU A 118 -9.58 10.53 2.92
CA GLU A 118 -8.36 11.27 2.58
C GLU A 118 -7.62 11.80 3.81
N THR A 119 -8.34 12.29 4.83
CA THR A 119 -7.73 12.75 6.08
C THR A 119 -6.97 11.61 6.77
N ALA A 120 -7.57 10.44 6.86
CA ALA A 120 -6.94 9.27 7.48
C ALA A 120 -5.75 8.75 6.67
N ILE A 121 -5.88 8.70 5.34
CA ILE A 121 -4.81 8.29 4.43
C ILE A 121 -3.61 9.23 4.59
N ASN A 122 -3.85 10.54 4.59
CA ASN A 122 -2.79 11.53 4.74
C ASN A 122 -2.11 11.42 6.12
N TYR A 123 -2.88 11.26 7.19
CA TYR A 123 -2.33 11.08 8.53
C TYR A 123 -1.43 9.84 8.62
N ILE A 124 -1.90 8.68 8.14
CA ILE A 124 -1.09 7.44 8.11
C ILE A 124 0.17 7.62 7.25
N TRP A 125 0.05 8.31 6.11
CA TRP A 125 1.18 8.59 5.24
C TRP A 125 2.22 9.49 5.90
N GLU A 126 1.79 10.52 6.64
CA GLU A 126 2.68 11.38 7.43
C GLU A 126 3.44 10.56 8.49
N GLN A 127 2.76 9.69 9.24
CA GLN A 127 3.40 8.79 10.20
C GLN A 127 4.44 7.88 9.54
N PHE A 128 4.14 7.35 8.34
CA PHE A 128 5.09 6.55 7.58
C PHE A 128 6.32 7.37 7.15
N GLN A 129 6.10 8.56 6.59
CA GLN A 129 7.19 9.41 6.12
C GLN A 129 8.15 9.78 7.26
N HIS A 130 7.62 10.11 8.44
CA HIS A 130 8.44 10.48 9.59
C HIS A 130 9.43 9.40 10.05
N VAL A 131 9.12 8.12 9.81
CA VAL A 131 9.96 7.01 10.28
C VAL A 131 10.91 6.50 9.18
N TRP A 132 10.44 6.41 7.93
CA TRP A 132 11.18 5.70 6.87
C TRP A 132 11.67 6.57 5.72
N ILE A 133 11.28 7.84 5.65
CA ILE A 133 11.63 8.71 4.54
C ILE A 133 12.60 9.81 4.99
N ASP A 134 13.77 9.85 4.36
CA ASP A 134 14.79 10.87 4.67
C ASP A 134 14.23 12.27 4.38
N GLU A 135 14.31 13.16 5.37
CA GLU A 135 13.81 14.54 5.28
C GLU A 135 14.39 15.32 4.08
N LYS A 136 15.61 14.98 3.65
CA LYS A 136 16.27 15.57 2.47
C LYS A 136 15.50 15.31 1.18
N THR A 137 14.63 14.29 1.16
CA THR A 137 13.80 13.96 0.00
C THR A 137 12.48 14.76 -0.02
N ILE A 138 12.11 15.44 1.06
CA ILE A 138 10.84 16.19 1.14
C ILE A 138 10.71 17.25 0.02
N PRO A 139 11.74 18.07 -0.29
CA PRO A 139 11.66 19.02 -1.40
C PRO A 139 11.42 18.31 -2.74
N ILE A 140 12.13 17.20 -2.98
CA ILE A 140 12.01 16.40 -4.20
C ILE A 140 10.58 15.84 -4.33
N GLN A 141 10.02 15.31 -3.25
CA GLN A 141 8.65 14.79 -3.22
C GLN A 141 7.61 15.88 -3.55
N LYS A 142 7.80 17.11 -3.06
CA LYS A 142 6.92 18.25 -3.39
C LYS A 142 6.98 18.61 -4.87
N ASP A 143 8.17 18.59 -5.46
CA ASP A 143 8.33 18.87 -6.89
C ASP A 143 7.71 17.76 -7.74
N VAL A 144 7.93 16.49 -7.38
CA VAL A 144 7.30 15.31 -8.01
C VAL A 144 5.77 15.41 -7.94
N ALA A 145 5.20 15.70 -6.77
CA ALA A 145 3.76 15.83 -6.59
C ALA A 145 3.18 17.02 -7.38
N THR A 146 3.94 18.10 -7.54
CA THR A 146 3.55 19.25 -8.37
C THR A 146 3.50 18.86 -9.85
N ILE A 147 4.50 18.12 -10.33
CA ILE A 147 4.53 17.63 -11.71
C ILE A 147 3.38 16.66 -11.96
N GLN A 148 3.18 15.66 -11.10
CA GLN A 148 2.11 14.67 -11.27
C GLN A 148 0.73 15.32 -11.31
N ARG A 149 0.46 16.30 -10.44
CA ARG A 149 -0.79 17.09 -10.50
C ARG A 149 -0.92 17.87 -11.80
N GLY A 150 0.19 18.43 -12.29
CA GLY A 150 0.22 19.12 -13.57
C GLY A 150 -0.06 18.20 -14.76
N LEU A 151 0.50 16.99 -14.76
CA LEU A 151 0.26 15.96 -15.79
C LEU A 151 -1.17 15.43 -15.76
N ALA A 152 -1.77 15.32 -14.58
CA ALA A 152 -3.16 14.89 -14.41
C ALA A 152 -4.19 15.99 -14.72
N HIS A 153 -3.75 17.25 -14.85
CA HIS A 153 -4.65 18.38 -15.06
C HIS A 153 -5.35 18.28 -16.42
N LYS A 154 -6.68 18.43 -16.42
CA LYS A 154 -7.50 18.50 -17.63
C LYS A 154 -7.85 19.96 -17.92
N PRO A 155 -7.24 20.60 -18.94
CA PRO A 155 -7.49 22.01 -19.24
C PRO A 155 -8.90 22.21 -19.81
N PHE A 156 -9.53 23.33 -19.46
CA PHE A 156 -10.81 23.74 -20.06
C PHE A 156 -10.63 24.22 -21.51
N ASN A 157 -9.55 24.96 -21.79
CA ASN A 157 -9.15 25.37 -23.14
C ASN A 157 -7.70 24.92 -23.40
N PRO A 158 -7.48 23.75 -24.04
CA PRO A 158 -6.14 23.24 -24.31
C PRO A 158 -5.28 24.14 -25.19
N ASN A 159 -5.90 24.97 -26.04
CA ASN A 159 -5.17 25.77 -27.04
C ASN A 159 -4.90 27.20 -26.56
N SER A 160 -5.25 27.56 -25.31
CA SER A 160 -4.94 28.90 -24.81
C SER A 160 -3.44 29.08 -24.60
N ASP A 161 -2.95 30.30 -24.83
CA ASP A 161 -1.54 30.65 -24.62
C ASP A 161 -1.08 30.32 -23.19
N GLN A 162 -1.95 30.54 -22.20
CA GLN A 162 -1.65 30.22 -20.80
C GLN A 162 -1.46 28.72 -20.58
N HIS A 163 -2.28 27.87 -21.20
CA HIS A 163 -2.13 26.42 -21.06
C HIS A 163 -0.88 25.91 -21.78
N GLN A 164 -0.60 26.44 -22.99
CA GLN A 164 0.61 26.10 -23.72
C GLN A 164 1.88 26.50 -22.94
N GLN A 165 1.88 27.70 -22.34
CA GLN A 165 2.99 28.13 -21.48
C GLN A 165 3.13 27.22 -20.25
N PHE A 166 2.02 26.86 -19.61
CA PHE A 166 2.02 25.91 -18.50
C PHE A 166 2.65 24.56 -18.87
N LEU A 167 2.35 24.02 -20.06
CA LEU A 167 2.95 22.76 -20.53
C LEU A 167 4.46 22.88 -20.75
N ILE A 168 4.93 24.01 -21.27
CA ILE A 168 6.36 24.29 -21.44
C ILE A 168 7.05 24.31 -20.07
N ASP A 169 6.51 25.06 -19.12
CA ASP A 169 7.06 25.18 -17.76
C ASP A 169 7.05 23.82 -17.03
N LEU A 170 5.98 23.05 -17.20
CA LEU A 170 5.85 21.71 -16.63
C LEU A 170 6.92 20.76 -17.18
N ASN A 171 7.14 20.77 -18.50
CA ASN A 171 8.16 19.93 -19.14
C ASN A 171 9.59 20.34 -18.73
N GLN A 172 9.84 21.64 -18.52
CA GLN A 172 11.12 22.10 -17.97
C GLN A 172 11.36 21.52 -16.57
N LYS A 173 10.35 21.54 -15.69
CA LYS A 173 10.45 20.94 -14.35
C LYS A 173 10.72 19.43 -14.40
N VAL A 174 10.03 18.71 -15.30
CA VAL A 174 10.27 17.26 -15.54
C VAL A 174 11.74 17.02 -15.89
N LYS A 175 12.27 17.74 -16.88
CA LYS A 175 13.67 17.57 -17.32
C LYS A 175 14.69 17.88 -16.23
N VAL A 176 14.42 18.87 -15.38
CA VAL A 176 15.29 19.21 -14.24
C VAL A 176 15.33 18.05 -13.24
N LEU A 177 14.18 17.49 -12.87
CA LEU A 177 14.10 16.37 -11.93
C LEU A 177 14.68 15.07 -12.50
N GLU A 178 14.40 14.77 -13.78
CA GLU A 178 15.00 13.64 -14.50
C GLU A 178 16.53 13.72 -14.48
N LYS A 179 17.10 14.89 -14.79
CA LYS A 179 18.54 15.10 -14.83
C LYS A 179 19.19 15.02 -13.45
N ASN A 180 18.57 15.63 -12.43
CA ASN A 180 19.18 15.75 -11.11
C ASN A 180 19.01 14.49 -10.25
N HIS A 181 17.95 13.71 -10.47
CA HIS A 181 17.55 12.62 -9.58
C HIS A 181 17.25 11.28 -10.29
N ASN A 182 17.37 11.21 -11.62
CA ASN A 182 17.09 10.01 -12.42
C ASN A 182 15.66 9.46 -12.21
N ILE A 183 14.71 10.35 -11.93
CA ILE A 183 13.28 10.05 -11.74
C ILE A 183 12.59 10.14 -13.10
N LYS A 184 11.80 9.13 -13.47
CA LYS A 184 10.96 9.15 -14.69
C LYS A 184 9.50 9.36 -14.31
N PHE A 185 8.80 10.16 -15.11
CA PHE A 185 7.39 10.52 -14.93
C PHE A 185 6.48 9.82 -15.94
#